data_AF-A0A812NPS3-F1
#
_entry.id   AF-A0A812NPS3-F1
#
_cell.length_a   1.000
_cell.length_b   1.000
_cell.length_c   1.000
_cell.angle_alpha   90.00
_cell.angle_beta   90.00
_cell.angle_gamma   90.00
#
_symmetry.space_group_name_H-M   'P 1'
#
loop_
_entity.id
_entity.type
_entity.pdbx_description
1 polymer ?
#
loop_
_entity_poly.entity_id
_entity_poly.type
_entity_poly.pdbx_seq_one_letter_code
_entity_poly.pdbx_strand_id
1 'polypeptide(L)'
;MRASDDPVSEASASADLKLENERLRKMVEDLRAQGTESGIPPPPPPGAPPFPSSHAEPVSQNNAVMTAFRAFAQDSNVDGPLSLTAVQQASQPNNPEMASKIFSPTLAIEFPQGAAVRFTEDAVPSSLRGLRGEILERMTDGTARVRLNGGAIVHSVRDAFLLPDMRQGPQPASPDRQHYVNPLLDDTQLKAQASKVHNALESWSKQSSSVPHWPRLFWEGVVQMQSNEPLHRDLLRVLQAHGYVGDATISAPRTDALLKQLKDLGTPAPTAGSAVEFFSGQRITPTAAGLGDISSWHSKLPSDHQYAGPEIYRSVLASGVRCMRDYVNQFFPIDARAHSNEYLDLFTQASTIDFALAKAASDDEILETLGTNDQLEISLRRIAAYVHKKRTGDADAAMRILAVQPPGSGTDIAPHWLVTEASAYSQAEYKRRERARAQKGPGAKGADKGAGKGKGRGGAKSHPKAKADKVPHVPG
;
A
#
# COMPACT_ATOMS: atom_id res chain seq x y z
N MET A 1 69.24 -0.69 -30.01
CA MET A 1 67.82 -1.08 -30.00
C MET A 1 66.99 0.18 -30.19
N ARG A 2 66.57 0.48 -31.42
CA ARG A 2 65.61 1.54 -31.73
C ARG A 2 64.33 0.84 -32.21
N ALA A 3 63.26 0.99 -31.44
CA ALA A 3 61.93 0.55 -31.83
C ALA A 3 61.39 1.53 -32.86
N SER A 4 61.04 1.01 -34.03
CA SER A 4 60.33 1.70 -35.10
C SER A 4 58.85 1.49 -34.87
N ASP A 5 58.15 2.55 -34.45
CA ASP A 5 56.69 2.61 -34.38
C ASP A 5 56.14 2.92 -35.78
N ASP A 6 55.40 1.98 -36.36
CA ASP A 6 54.76 2.10 -37.66
C ASP A 6 53.38 2.80 -37.54
N PRO A 7 53.20 4.02 -38.07
CA PRO A 7 51.96 4.80 -37.95
C PRO A 7 50.83 4.35 -38.91
N VAL A 8 50.93 3.16 -39.51
CA VAL A 8 50.00 2.71 -40.57
C VAL A 8 48.77 1.98 -39.99
N SER A 9 48.81 1.56 -38.72
CA SER A 9 47.74 0.75 -38.13
C SER A 9 46.45 1.54 -37.79
N GLU A 10 46.56 2.80 -37.37
CA GLU A 10 45.40 3.56 -36.89
C GLU A 10 44.47 4.04 -38.02
N ALA A 11 45.02 4.33 -39.20
CA ALA A 11 44.23 4.77 -40.35
C ALA A 11 43.31 3.66 -40.88
N SER A 12 43.76 2.41 -40.84
CA SER A 12 42.96 1.25 -41.24
C SER A 12 41.81 1.01 -40.26
N ALA A 13 42.08 1.08 -38.95
CA ALA A 13 41.06 0.89 -37.92
C ALA A 13 39.95 1.94 -37.99
N SER A 14 40.29 3.20 -38.36
CA SER A 14 39.28 4.25 -38.53
C SER A 14 38.38 4.03 -39.76
N ALA A 15 38.87 3.39 -40.82
CA ALA A 15 38.08 3.13 -42.02
C ALA A 15 37.04 2.02 -41.78
N ASP A 16 37.45 0.95 -41.09
CA ASP A 16 36.57 -0.17 -40.75
C ASP A 16 35.43 0.27 -39.82
N LEU A 17 35.72 1.13 -38.84
CA LEU A 17 34.71 1.70 -37.95
C LEU A 17 33.68 2.58 -38.68
N LYS A 18 34.08 3.30 -39.73
CA LYS A 18 33.15 4.12 -40.53
C LYS A 18 32.22 3.24 -41.36
N LEU A 19 32.76 2.17 -41.94
CA LEU A 19 31.98 1.22 -42.73
C LEU A 19 30.93 0.50 -41.87
N GLU A 20 31.30 0.08 -40.65
CA GLU A 20 30.37 -0.60 -39.75
C GLU A 20 29.26 0.34 -39.23
N ASN A 21 29.57 1.61 -38.96
CA ASN A 21 28.56 2.60 -38.59
C ASN A 21 27.55 2.86 -39.72
N GLU A 22 28.01 2.86 -40.97
CA GLU A 22 27.13 3.03 -42.14
C GLU A 22 26.23 1.80 -42.34
N ARG A 23 26.77 0.60 -42.12
CA ARG A 23 26.01 -0.66 -42.12
C ARG A 23 24.91 -0.67 -41.05
N LEU A 24 25.23 -0.26 -39.83
CA LEU A 24 24.27 -0.19 -38.72
C LEU A 24 23.16 0.83 -38.99
N ARG A 25 23.48 2.00 -39.55
CA ARG A 25 22.48 3.00 -39.96
C ARG A 25 21.49 2.43 -40.98
N LYS A 26 21.99 1.70 -41.97
CA LYS A 26 21.15 1.06 -42.99
C LYS A 26 20.22 0.00 -42.40
N MET A 27 20.71 -0.81 -41.46
CA MET A 27 19.89 -1.81 -40.76
C MET A 27 18.77 -1.18 -39.91
N VAL A 28 19.03 -0.03 -39.27
CA VAL A 28 18.01 0.72 -38.53
C VAL A 28 16.96 1.31 -39.47
N GLU A 29 17.37 1.83 -40.64
CA GLU A 29 16.45 2.33 -41.67
C GLU A 29 15.55 1.21 -42.22
N ASP A 30 16.11 0.03 -42.49
CA ASP A 30 15.37 -1.14 -42.96
C ASP A 30 14.36 -1.66 -41.91
N LEU A 31 14.75 -1.70 -40.63
CA LEU A 31 13.84 -2.06 -39.53
C LEU A 31 12.71 -1.04 -39.36
N ARG A 32 13.00 0.25 -39.58
CA ARG A 32 12.00 1.31 -39.55
C ARG A 32 11.02 1.20 -40.71
N ALA A 33 11.50 0.89 -41.91
CA ALA A 33 10.68 0.66 -43.08
C ALA A 33 9.76 -0.56 -42.91
N GLN A 34 10.27 -1.64 -42.32
CA GLN A 34 9.48 -2.84 -41.98
C GLN A 34 8.42 -2.58 -40.90
N GLY A 35 8.66 -1.63 -39.98
CA GLY A 35 7.72 -1.25 -38.93
C GLY A 35 6.55 -0.37 -39.40
N THR A 36 6.60 0.21 -40.61
CA THR A 36 5.59 1.17 -41.10
C THR A 36 4.43 0.56 -41.91
N GLU A 37 4.43 -0.75 -42.22
CA GLU A 37 3.39 -1.36 -43.08
C GLU A 37 2.21 -2.06 -42.35
N SER A 38 2.09 -1.99 -41.03
CA SER A 38 0.96 -2.61 -40.30
C SER A 38 0.16 -1.64 -39.41
N GLY A 39 -0.02 -0.40 -39.87
CA GLY A 39 -0.87 0.61 -39.21
C GLY A 39 -2.38 0.44 -39.42
N ILE A 40 -2.86 -0.71 -39.90
CA ILE A 40 -4.29 -1.02 -39.99
C ILE A 40 -4.52 -2.32 -39.21
N PRO A 41 -5.22 -2.28 -38.06
CA PRO A 41 -5.55 -3.49 -37.33
C PRO A 41 -6.41 -4.40 -38.24
N PRO A 42 -6.19 -5.73 -38.22
CA PRO A 42 -7.03 -6.65 -38.97
C PRO A 42 -8.49 -6.48 -38.53
N PRO A 43 -9.47 -6.58 -39.45
CA PRO A 43 -10.88 -6.50 -39.11
C PRO A 43 -11.22 -7.60 -38.08
N PRO A 44 -12.14 -7.32 -37.15
CA PRO A 44 -12.52 -8.30 -36.13
C PRO A 44 -13.06 -9.58 -36.78
N PRO A 45 -12.82 -10.75 -36.17
CA PRO A 45 -13.30 -12.03 -36.68
C PRO A 45 -14.84 -12.02 -36.81
N PRO A 46 -15.41 -12.74 -37.80
CA PRO A 46 -16.86 -12.87 -37.94
C PRO A 46 -17.47 -13.44 -36.65
N GLY A 47 -18.29 -12.65 -35.95
CA GLY A 47 -18.94 -13.05 -34.68
C GLY A 47 -18.57 -12.21 -33.46
N ALA A 48 -17.70 -11.20 -33.58
CA ALA A 48 -17.46 -10.26 -32.48
C ALA A 48 -18.71 -9.36 -32.24
N PRO A 49 -19.17 -9.20 -30.99
CA PRO A 49 -20.30 -8.34 -30.67
C PRO A 49 -19.97 -6.86 -31.00
N PRO A 50 -20.92 -6.08 -31.55
CA PRO A 50 -20.67 -4.70 -31.94
C PRO A 50 -20.38 -3.82 -30.71
N PHE A 51 -19.46 -2.86 -30.87
CA PHE A 51 -19.17 -1.86 -29.84
C PHE A 51 -20.41 -0.97 -29.55
N PRO A 52 -20.68 -0.62 -28.28
CA PRO A 52 -21.71 0.35 -27.95
C PRO A 52 -21.31 1.74 -28.49
N SER A 53 -22.20 2.34 -29.28
CA SER A 53 -22.01 3.65 -29.88
C SER A 53 -21.95 4.76 -28.83
N SER A 54 -20.86 5.52 -28.83
CA SER A 54 -20.67 6.72 -28.01
C SER A 54 -21.47 7.89 -28.58
N HIS A 55 -22.76 7.94 -28.29
CA HIS A 55 -23.54 9.17 -28.33
C HIS A 55 -24.43 9.21 -27.08
N ALA A 56 -24.26 10.28 -26.30
CA ALA A 56 -24.90 10.50 -25.02
C ALA A 56 -26.42 10.72 -25.13
N GLU A 57 -27.18 10.19 -24.16
CA GLU A 57 -28.39 10.73 -23.52
C GLU A 57 -28.80 9.81 -22.33
N PRO A 58 -29.57 10.30 -21.33
CA PRO A 58 -29.30 10.02 -19.92
C PRO A 58 -30.07 8.85 -19.28
N VAL A 59 -29.40 8.21 -18.32
CA VAL A 59 -29.88 7.62 -17.05
C VAL A 59 -31.39 7.28 -17.00
N SER A 60 -31.75 6.09 -17.48
CA SER A 60 -33.01 5.43 -17.05
C SER A 60 -33.00 3.89 -17.14
N GLN A 61 -32.03 3.27 -17.82
CA GLN A 61 -32.06 1.83 -18.08
C GLN A 61 -31.35 0.96 -17.02
N ASN A 62 -30.51 1.53 -16.14
CA ASN A 62 -29.78 0.75 -15.13
C ASN A 62 -30.65 0.27 -13.95
N ASN A 63 -31.84 0.84 -13.73
CA ASN A 63 -32.75 0.34 -12.69
C ASN A 63 -33.49 -0.94 -13.12
N ALA A 64 -33.75 -1.14 -14.41
CA ALA A 64 -34.48 -2.32 -14.89
C ALA A 64 -33.63 -3.61 -14.80
N VAL A 65 -32.33 -3.50 -15.11
CA VAL A 65 -31.41 -4.65 -15.09
C VAL A 65 -31.09 -5.08 -13.66
N MET A 66 -30.92 -4.14 -12.72
CA MET A 66 -30.73 -4.46 -11.29
C MET A 66 -32.00 -4.98 -10.62
N THR A 67 -33.19 -4.57 -11.09
CA THR A 67 -34.47 -5.11 -10.59
C THR A 67 -34.72 -6.53 -11.11
N ALA A 68 -34.35 -6.83 -12.36
CA ALA A 68 -34.44 -8.18 -12.92
C ALA A 68 -33.44 -9.16 -12.26
N PHE A 69 -32.25 -8.70 -11.89
CA PHE A 69 -31.27 -9.54 -11.19
C PHE A 69 -31.66 -9.81 -9.73
N ARG A 70 -32.31 -8.85 -9.07
CA ARG A 70 -32.82 -9.01 -7.70
C ARG A 70 -34.08 -9.91 -7.65
N ALA A 71 -34.89 -9.93 -8.72
CA ALA A 71 -36.02 -10.86 -8.87
C ALA A 71 -35.57 -12.30 -9.15
N PHE A 72 -34.49 -12.50 -9.91
CA PHE A 72 -33.95 -13.85 -10.19
C PHE A 72 -33.31 -14.52 -8.96
N ALA A 73 -32.66 -13.73 -8.10
CA ALA A 73 -32.06 -14.23 -6.86
C ALA A 73 -33.10 -14.55 -5.76
N GLN A 74 -34.36 -14.14 -5.91
CA GLN A 74 -35.44 -14.43 -4.95
C GLN A 74 -36.29 -15.65 -5.34
N ASP A 75 -36.13 -16.20 -6.56
CA ASP A 75 -37.02 -17.23 -7.10
C ASP A 75 -36.36 -18.62 -7.27
N SER A 76 -35.19 -18.82 -6.66
CA SER A 76 -34.53 -20.15 -6.60
C SER A 76 -34.72 -20.78 -5.21
N ASN A 77 -35.99 -21.07 -4.88
CA ASN A 77 -36.37 -21.99 -3.83
C ASN A 77 -37.20 -23.12 -4.45
N VAL A 78 -36.54 -24.21 -4.84
CA VAL A 78 -37.20 -25.47 -5.25
C VAL A 78 -36.44 -26.66 -4.64
N ASP A 79 -37.16 -27.37 -3.78
CA ASP A 79 -36.91 -28.69 -3.18
C ASP A 79 -36.56 -29.79 -4.22
N GLY A 80 -35.90 -30.93 -3.96
CA GLY A 80 -35.52 -31.71 -2.76
C GLY A 80 -34.68 -32.92 -3.25
N PRO A 81 -34.70 -34.15 -2.65
CA PRO A 81 -35.32 -34.61 -1.41
C PRO A 81 -34.37 -35.42 -0.49
N LEU A 82 -34.37 -35.18 0.83
CA LEU A 82 -34.13 -36.24 1.84
C LEU A 82 -34.98 -35.94 3.08
N SER A 83 -35.55 -37.01 3.63
CA SER A 83 -36.74 -37.08 4.47
C SER A 83 -36.65 -36.39 5.84
N LEU A 84 -37.64 -35.54 6.13
CA LEU A 84 -37.93 -34.97 7.45
C LEU A 84 -39.26 -35.54 7.96
N THR A 85 -39.22 -36.80 8.41
CA THR A 85 -40.37 -37.48 9.03
C THR A 85 -39.97 -38.06 10.38
N ALA A 86 -39.47 -37.20 11.29
CA ALA A 86 -39.17 -37.62 12.67
C ALA A 86 -39.24 -36.51 13.74
N VAL A 87 -39.61 -35.26 13.43
CA VAL A 87 -39.52 -34.14 14.40
C VAL A 87 -40.87 -33.47 14.70
N GLN A 88 -41.99 -34.12 14.39
CA GLN A 88 -43.32 -33.56 14.69
C GLN A 88 -44.24 -34.54 15.43
N GLN A 89 -43.67 -35.22 16.42
CA GLN A 89 -44.39 -35.97 17.45
C GLN A 89 -43.64 -35.87 18.79
N ALA A 90 -43.55 -34.68 19.36
CA ALA A 90 -43.07 -34.49 20.74
C ALA A 90 -43.69 -33.29 21.46
N SER A 91 -44.90 -32.88 21.05
CA SER A 91 -45.66 -31.82 21.71
C SER A 91 -47.05 -32.34 22.09
N GLN A 92 -47.10 -33.18 23.12
CA GLN A 92 -48.28 -33.34 23.97
C GLN A 92 -47.87 -33.25 25.45
N PRO A 93 -48.57 -32.45 26.26
CA PRO A 93 -48.34 -32.40 27.70
C PRO A 93 -49.21 -33.46 28.36
N ASN A 94 -48.60 -34.46 29.01
CA ASN A 94 -49.14 -35.22 30.15
C ASN A 94 -48.30 -36.48 30.41
N ASN A 95 -47.23 -36.37 31.20
CA ASN A 95 -46.81 -37.45 32.11
C ASN A 95 -45.77 -36.95 33.13
N PRO A 96 -46.09 -36.79 34.43
CA PRO A 96 -45.12 -36.31 35.43
C PRO A 96 -44.21 -37.40 36.04
N GLU A 97 -44.23 -38.65 35.55
CA GLU A 97 -43.61 -39.79 36.26
C GLU A 97 -42.37 -40.40 35.58
N MET A 98 -41.62 -39.63 34.79
CA MET A 98 -40.31 -40.07 34.24
C MET A 98 -39.16 -39.06 34.36
N ALA A 99 -39.34 -37.97 35.14
CA ALA A 99 -38.33 -36.91 35.25
C ALA A 99 -37.17 -37.18 36.26
N SER A 100 -37.13 -38.35 36.91
CA SER A 100 -36.14 -38.62 37.99
C SER A 100 -35.07 -39.69 37.66
N LYS A 101 -34.96 -40.16 36.41
CA LYS A 101 -33.98 -41.20 36.04
C LYS A 101 -33.04 -40.87 34.87
N ILE A 102 -32.89 -39.60 34.53
CA ILE A 102 -31.87 -39.14 33.56
C ILE A 102 -31.06 -38.02 34.19
N PHE A 103 -30.34 -38.32 35.27
CA PHE A 103 -29.13 -37.57 35.61
C PHE A 103 -27.96 -38.49 35.27
N SER A 104 -27.45 -38.31 34.06
CA SER A 104 -26.21 -38.92 33.59
C SER A 104 -25.06 -38.56 34.55
N PRO A 105 -24.06 -39.43 34.72
CA PRO A 105 -22.89 -39.11 35.54
C PRO A 105 -22.21 -37.86 34.96
N THR A 106 -22.18 -36.77 35.73
CA THR A 106 -21.36 -35.60 35.45
C THR A 106 -19.94 -36.10 35.26
N LEU A 107 -19.45 -36.12 34.03
CA LEU A 107 -18.05 -36.38 33.72
C LEU A 107 -17.24 -35.37 34.53
N ALA A 108 -16.58 -35.85 35.58
CA ALA A 108 -15.66 -35.04 36.37
C ALA A 108 -14.49 -34.69 35.46
N ILE A 109 -14.53 -33.50 34.87
CA ILE A 109 -13.42 -32.96 34.10
C ILE A 109 -12.35 -32.57 35.13
N GLU A 110 -11.30 -33.38 35.21
CA GLU A 110 -10.12 -33.04 36.02
C GLU A 110 -9.28 -32.00 35.27
N PHE A 111 -9.09 -30.84 35.88
CA PHE A 111 -8.23 -29.80 35.34
C PHE A 111 -6.82 -29.92 35.96
N PRO A 112 -5.76 -30.10 35.16
CA PRO A 112 -4.41 -30.14 35.69
C PRO A 112 -3.97 -28.76 36.21
N GLN A 113 -3.00 -28.74 37.14
CA GLN A 113 -2.35 -27.50 37.56
C GLN A 113 -1.73 -26.81 36.33
N GLY A 114 -1.96 -25.50 36.19
CA GLY A 114 -1.58 -24.73 35.00
C GLY A 114 -2.61 -24.73 33.87
N ALA A 115 -3.75 -25.42 34.02
CA ALA A 115 -4.81 -25.39 33.01
C ALA A 115 -5.45 -23.99 32.92
N ALA A 116 -5.63 -23.51 31.69
CA ALA A 116 -6.39 -22.30 31.40
C ALA A 116 -7.90 -22.59 31.55
N VAL A 117 -8.58 -21.79 32.37
CA VAL A 117 -9.99 -21.96 32.71
C VAL A 117 -10.76 -20.64 32.57
N ARG A 118 -12.05 -20.77 32.28
CA ARG A 118 -13.03 -19.67 32.25
C ARG A 118 -14.13 -19.94 33.28
N PHE A 119 -14.59 -18.89 33.95
CA PHE A 119 -15.70 -18.99 34.90
C PHE A 119 -17.06 -19.09 34.17
N THR A 120 -17.88 -20.06 34.57
CA THR A 120 -19.23 -20.30 34.03
C THR A 120 -20.19 -19.17 34.34
N GLU A 121 -21.24 -19.01 33.52
CA GLU A 121 -22.20 -17.93 33.71
C GLU A 121 -23.14 -18.19 34.89
N ASP A 122 -23.54 -19.43 35.13
CA ASP A 122 -24.75 -19.68 35.92
C ASP A 122 -24.55 -19.81 37.44
N ALA A 123 -23.31 -19.85 37.94
CA ALA A 123 -23.08 -20.22 39.34
C ALA A 123 -21.96 -19.46 40.08
N VAL A 124 -21.48 -18.35 39.52
CA VAL A 124 -20.39 -17.53 40.07
C VAL A 124 -20.88 -16.11 40.38
N PRO A 125 -20.39 -15.43 41.43
CA PRO A 125 -20.64 -14.00 41.61
C PRO A 125 -20.43 -13.21 40.31
N SER A 126 -21.32 -12.25 40.05
CA SER A 126 -21.33 -11.46 38.81
C SER A 126 -19.99 -10.81 38.47
N SER A 127 -19.15 -10.55 39.47
CA SER A 127 -17.80 -9.99 39.33
C SER A 127 -16.77 -10.92 38.67
N LEU A 128 -17.02 -12.24 38.65
CA LEU A 128 -16.10 -13.23 38.08
C LEU A 128 -16.61 -13.81 36.76
N ARG A 129 -17.86 -13.50 36.38
CA ARG A 129 -18.51 -14.06 35.19
C ARG A 129 -17.72 -13.69 33.93
N GLY A 130 -17.33 -14.69 33.16
CA GLY A 130 -16.58 -14.49 31.90
C GLY A 130 -15.09 -14.17 32.06
N LEU A 131 -14.59 -14.01 33.29
CA LEU A 131 -13.15 -13.88 33.53
C LEU A 131 -12.42 -15.18 33.22
N ARG A 132 -11.13 -15.04 32.93
CA ARG A 132 -10.22 -16.13 32.57
C ARG A 132 -9.04 -16.15 33.51
N GLY A 133 -8.51 -17.34 33.76
CA GLY A 133 -7.35 -17.52 34.60
C GLY A 133 -6.71 -18.88 34.45
N GLU A 134 -5.74 -19.13 35.32
CA GLU A 134 -4.94 -20.35 35.37
C GLU A 134 -5.07 -20.98 36.75
N ILE A 135 -5.23 -22.31 36.81
CA ILE A 135 -5.28 -23.04 38.08
C ILE A 135 -3.87 -23.09 38.69
N LEU A 136 -3.69 -22.43 39.83
CA LEU A 136 -2.43 -22.44 40.58
C LEU A 136 -2.27 -23.68 41.45
N GLU A 137 -3.33 -24.08 42.15
CA GLU A 137 -3.29 -25.15 43.14
C GLU A 137 -4.69 -25.73 43.33
N ARG A 138 -4.78 -27.05 43.50
CA ARG A 138 -6.03 -27.75 43.77
C ARG A 138 -6.03 -28.25 45.20
N MET A 139 -7.09 -27.94 45.92
CA MET A 139 -7.28 -28.35 47.30
C MET A 139 -7.99 -29.71 47.35
N THR A 140 -7.79 -30.46 48.43
CA THR A 140 -8.41 -31.78 48.65
C THR A 140 -9.93 -31.72 48.81
N ASP A 141 -10.50 -30.53 49.01
CA ASP A 141 -11.94 -30.28 49.20
C ASP A 141 -12.71 -30.07 47.87
N GLY A 142 -12.05 -30.26 46.71
CA GLY A 142 -12.67 -30.03 45.40
C GLY A 142 -12.76 -28.56 45.01
N THR A 143 -11.97 -27.70 45.66
CA THR A 143 -11.78 -26.31 45.27
C THR A 143 -10.41 -26.07 44.64
N ALA A 144 -10.31 -25.02 43.83
CA ALA A 144 -9.12 -24.60 43.14
C ALA A 144 -8.79 -23.13 43.46
N ARG A 145 -7.50 -22.83 43.51
CA ARG A 145 -6.97 -21.47 43.57
C ARG A 145 -6.63 -21.02 42.16
N VAL A 146 -7.30 -20.00 41.66
CA VAL A 146 -7.21 -19.55 40.26
C VAL A 146 -6.59 -18.16 40.19
N ARG A 147 -5.53 -18.00 39.39
CA ARG A 147 -4.95 -16.69 39.08
C ARG A 147 -5.62 -16.13 37.83
N LEU A 148 -6.34 -15.03 37.97
CA LEU A 148 -6.95 -14.32 36.86
C LEU A 148 -5.87 -13.67 35.98
N ASN A 149 -6.18 -13.44 34.70
CA ASN A 149 -5.27 -12.76 33.77
C ASN A 149 -4.86 -11.35 34.23
N GLY A 150 -5.67 -10.70 35.07
CA GLY A 150 -5.36 -9.42 35.72
C GLY A 150 -4.46 -9.53 36.97
N GLY A 151 -3.90 -10.70 37.26
CA GLY A 151 -3.00 -10.93 38.40
C GLY A 151 -3.68 -11.20 39.74
N ALA A 152 -4.98 -10.91 39.88
CA ALA A 152 -5.75 -11.22 41.07
C ALA A 152 -5.88 -12.74 41.29
N ILE A 153 -5.82 -13.17 42.55
CA ILE A 153 -5.92 -14.59 42.95
C ILE A 153 -7.26 -14.82 43.63
N VAL A 154 -8.06 -15.71 43.05
CA VAL A 154 -9.34 -16.17 43.63
C VAL A 154 -9.09 -17.48 44.35
N HIS A 155 -9.45 -17.53 45.63
CA HIS A 155 -9.32 -18.71 46.47
C HIS A 155 -10.63 -19.49 46.50
N SER A 156 -10.55 -20.80 46.71
CA SER A 156 -11.70 -21.69 46.96
C SER A 156 -12.79 -21.69 45.86
N VAL A 157 -12.37 -21.72 44.59
CA VAL A 157 -13.30 -21.85 43.45
C VAL A 157 -13.67 -23.32 43.24
N ARG A 158 -14.95 -23.66 43.30
CA ARG A 158 -15.40 -25.05 43.02
C ARG A 158 -15.17 -25.40 41.55
N ASP A 159 -14.78 -26.65 41.27
CA ASP A 159 -14.54 -27.13 39.90
C ASP A 159 -15.77 -26.98 38.98
N ALA A 160 -16.98 -27.10 39.54
CA ALA A 160 -18.24 -26.91 38.81
C ALA A 160 -18.40 -25.51 38.20
N PHE A 161 -17.59 -24.54 38.61
CA PHE A 161 -17.61 -23.17 38.12
C PHE A 161 -16.59 -22.91 37.02
N LEU A 162 -15.79 -23.91 36.65
CA LEU A 162 -14.70 -23.78 35.70
C LEU A 162 -15.03 -24.56 34.41
N LEU A 163 -14.78 -23.91 33.28
CA LEU A 163 -14.78 -24.51 31.95
C LEU A 163 -13.37 -24.44 31.36
N PRO A 164 -12.92 -25.45 30.59
CA PRO A 164 -11.64 -25.37 29.90
C PRO A 164 -11.65 -24.23 28.87
N ASP A 165 -10.62 -23.37 28.90
CA ASP A 165 -10.46 -22.34 27.87
C ASP A 165 -9.84 -22.96 26.61
N MET A 166 -10.70 -23.48 25.73
CA MET A 166 -10.33 -24.17 24.48
C MET A 166 -9.55 -23.30 23.47
N ARG A 167 -9.30 -22.01 23.77
CA ARG A 167 -8.56 -21.09 22.89
C ARG A 167 -7.04 -21.13 23.08
N GLN A 168 -6.54 -21.78 24.12
CA GLN A 168 -5.10 -21.94 24.33
C GLN A 168 -4.75 -23.42 24.25
N GLY A 169 -4.03 -23.81 23.18
CA GLY A 169 -3.41 -25.13 23.12
C GLY A 169 -2.40 -25.30 24.28
N PRO A 170 -2.16 -26.52 24.76
CA PRO A 170 -1.29 -26.78 25.90
C PRO A 170 0.12 -26.26 25.62
N GLN A 171 0.53 -25.24 26.37
CA GLN A 171 1.90 -24.73 26.35
C GLN A 171 2.75 -25.61 27.28
N PRO A 172 3.83 -26.25 26.80
CA PRO A 172 4.61 -27.17 27.61
C PRO A 172 5.32 -26.43 28.76
N ALA A 173 5.25 -27.03 29.96
CA ALA A 173 5.92 -26.57 31.16
C ALA A 173 7.42 -26.42 30.92
N SER A 174 7.94 -25.19 31.04
CA SER A 174 9.37 -24.89 30.93
C SER A 174 9.97 -24.68 32.33
N PRO A 175 11.07 -25.35 32.70
CA PRO A 175 11.78 -25.12 33.95
C PRO A 175 12.66 -23.85 33.86
N ASP A 176 12.83 -23.18 35.00
CA ASP A 176 13.68 -22.02 35.29
C ASP A 176 13.59 -20.81 34.33
N ARG A 177 12.72 -19.86 34.71
CA ARG A 177 12.72 -18.47 34.23
C ARG A 177 14.03 -17.78 34.64
N GLN A 178 15.05 -17.87 33.80
CA GLN A 178 15.86 -16.68 33.56
C GLN A 178 14.92 -15.65 32.94
N HIS A 179 14.81 -14.48 33.54
CA HIS A 179 14.06 -13.35 33.00
C HIS A 179 14.62 -13.00 31.62
N TYR A 180 14.06 -13.60 30.57
CA TYR A 180 14.28 -13.17 29.21
C TYR A 180 13.51 -11.84 29.06
N VAL A 181 14.16 -10.76 29.48
CA VAL A 181 13.67 -9.40 29.27
C VAL A 181 13.73 -9.17 27.77
N ASN A 182 12.56 -9.09 27.15
CA ASN A 182 12.47 -8.79 25.73
C ASN A 182 12.83 -7.30 25.57
N PRO A 183 14.02 -6.95 25.03
CA PRO A 183 14.56 -5.58 25.10
C PRO A 183 13.64 -4.57 24.40
N LEU A 184 12.92 -5.03 23.38
CA LEU A 184 12.00 -4.21 22.59
C LEU A 184 10.74 -3.80 23.35
N LEU A 185 10.25 -4.62 24.29
CA LEU A 185 9.08 -4.27 25.09
C LEU A 185 9.46 -3.27 26.20
N ASP A 186 10.66 -3.42 26.78
CA ASP A 186 11.18 -2.56 27.84
C ASP A 186 11.37 -1.10 27.35
N ASP A 187 11.85 -0.93 26.12
CA ASP A 187 12.02 0.39 25.49
C ASP A 187 10.69 1.13 25.29
N THR A 188 9.61 0.42 24.93
CA THR A 188 8.30 1.06 24.73
C THR A 188 7.73 1.57 26.05
N GLN A 189 7.92 0.81 27.13
CA GLN A 189 7.47 1.17 28.47
C GLN A 189 8.27 2.35 29.03
N LEU A 190 9.61 2.32 28.89
CA LEU A 190 10.49 3.44 29.26
C LEU A 190 10.06 4.75 28.58
N LYS A 191 9.83 4.72 27.26
CA LYS A 191 9.40 5.89 26.48
C LYS A 191 8.06 6.43 26.94
N ALA A 192 7.08 5.53 27.15
CA ALA A 192 5.75 5.92 27.61
C ALA A 192 5.80 6.57 29.00
N GLN A 193 6.57 6.00 29.93
CA GLN A 193 6.75 6.55 31.26
C GLN A 193 7.52 7.89 31.22
N ALA A 194 8.61 7.99 30.45
CA ALA A 194 9.40 9.22 30.32
C ALA A 194 8.56 10.38 29.74
N SER A 195 7.72 10.11 28.73
CA SER A 195 6.81 11.10 28.15
C SER A 195 5.75 11.59 29.14
N LYS A 196 5.16 10.67 29.94
CA LYS A 196 4.21 11.05 31.01
C LYS A 196 4.87 11.97 32.04
N VAL A 197 6.07 11.63 32.51
CA VAL A 197 6.79 12.45 33.49
C VAL A 197 7.23 13.79 32.89
N HIS A 198 7.66 13.82 31.62
CA HIS A 198 8.00 15.05 30.90
C HIS A 198 6.81 16.02 30.86
N ASN A 199 5.64 15.54 30.43
CA ASN A 199 4.44 16.39 30.29
C ASN A 199 3.94 16.88 31.65
N ALA A 200 4.02 16.05 32.69
CA ALA A 200 3.70 16.46 34.05
C ALA A 200 4.66 17.56 34.55
N LEU A 201 5.96 17.39 34.35
CA LEU A 201 6.98 18.36 34.75
C LEU A 201 6.79 19.70 34.02
N GLU A 202 6.51 19.67 32.72
CA GLU A 202 6.28 20.88 31.91
C GLU A 202 5.00 21.62 32.34
N SER A 203 3.94 20.88 32.67
CA SER A 203 2.69 21.48 33.15
C SER A 203 2.88 22.17 34.51
N TRP A 204 3.55 21.51 35.46
CA TRP A 204 3.80 22.07 36.78
C TRP A 204 4.82 23.21 36.75
N SER A 205 5.85 23.14 35.89
CA SER A 205 6.83 24.21 35.77
C SER A 205 6.20 25.51 35.23
N LYS A 206 5.25 25.42 34.29
CA LYS A 206 4.48 26.57 33.79
C LYS A 206 3.61 27.20 34.88
N GLN A 207 3.16 26.41 35.85
CA GLN A 207 2.37 26.86 37.00
C GLN A 207 3.22 27.30 38.20
N SER A 208 4.54 27.34 38.06
CA SER A 208 5.46 27.63 39.16
C SER A 208 5.27 29.01 39.80
N SER A 209 4.75 29.98 39.03
CA SER A 209 4.46 31.34 39.51
C SER A 209 3.20 31.43 40.36
N SER A 210 2.21 30.56 40.13
CA SER A 210 0.92 30.56 40.85
C SER A 210 0.85 29.53 41.98
N VAL A 211 1.69 28.49 41.94
CA VAL A 211 1.65 27.37 42.88
C VAL A 211 3.01 27.18 43.56
N PRO A 212 3.34 27.88 44.67
CA PRO A 212 4.66 27.84 45.30
C PRO A 212 5.14 26.44 45.71
N HIS A 213 4.21 25.55 46.07
CA HIS A 213 4.48 24.16 46.48
C HIS A 213 4.39 23.13 45.33
N TRP A 214 4.41 23.57 44.06
CA TRP A 214 4.35 22.67 42.91
C TRP A 214 5.40 21.55 42.91
N PRO A 215 6.64 21.71 43.44
CA PRO A 215 7.60 20.62 43.40
C PRO A 215 7.16 19.40 44.19
N ARG A 216 6.51 19.62 45.33
CA ARG A 216 5.96 18.55 46.16
C ARG A 216 4.85 17.81 45.42
N LEU A 217 3.94 18.55 44.78
CA LEU A 217 2.83 17.99 44.00
C LEU A 217 3.34 17.21 42.77
N PHE A 218 4.39 17.68 42.12
CA PHE A 218 5.04 16.95 41.03
C PHE A 218 5.62 15.62 41.52
N TRP A 219 6.40 15.61 42.60
CA TRP A 219 6.99 14.38 43.13
C TRP A 219 5.95 13.40 43.66
N GLU A 220 4.88 13.89 44.28
CA GLU A 220 3.73 13.07 44.68
C GLU A 220 3.09 12.36 43.47
N GLY A 221 2.97 13.06 42.33
CA GLY A 221 2.54 12.46 41.07
C GLY A 221 3.49 11.36 40.54
N VAL A 222 4.80 11.54 40.71
CA VAL A 222 5.80 10.51 40.35
C VAL A 222 5.70 9.29 41.26
N VAL A 223 5.50 9.49 42.57
CA VAL A 223 5.26 8.42 43.56
C VAL A 223 4.00 7.63 43.20
N GLN A 224 2.91 8.34 42.87
CA GLN A 224 1.66 7.70 42.44
C GLN A 224 1.83 6.91 41.15
N MET A 225 2.66 7.41 40.21
CA MET A 225 3.00 6.66 39.01
C MET A 225 3.75 5.38 39.37
N GLN A 226 4.73 5.46 40.27
CA GLN A 226 5.51 4.31 40.75
C GLN A 226 4.67 3.26 41.48
N SER A 227 3.64 3.68 42.23
CA SER A 227 2.73 2.75 42.92
C SER A 227 1.79 2.01 41.97
N ASN A 228 1.38 2.67 40.88
CA ASN A 228 0.49 2.08 39.88
C ASN A 228 1.27 1.17 38.91
N GLU A 229 2.47 1.59 38.53
CA GLU A 229 3.31 0.90 37.57
C GLU A 229 4.79 1.07 37.99
N PRO A 230 5.58 -0.01 38.14
CA PRO A 230 6.97 0.12 38.51
C PRO A 230 7.71 0.96 37.48
N LEU A 231 8.37 2.02 37.95
CA LEU A 231 9.16 2.91 37.09
C LEU A 231 10.34 2.14 36.49
N HIS A 232 10.58 2.34 35.20
CA HIS A 232 11.72 1.77 34.51
C HIS A 232 13.03 2.22 35.16
N ARG A 233 14.01 1.32 35.24
CA ARG A 233 15.26 1.53 35.99
C ARG A 233 16.03 2.75 35.54
N ASP A 234 16.09 2.99 34.23
CA ASP A 234 16.83 4.15 33.67
C ASP A 234 16.10 5.48 33.89
N LEU A 235 14.77 5.48 33.85
CA LEU A 235 13.98 6.64 34.24
C LEU A 235 14.20 6.97 35.72
N LEU A 236 14.19 5.95 36.59
CA LEU A 236 14.44 6.11 38.02
C LEU A 236 15.84 6.70 38.29
N ARG A 237 16.88 6.25 37.59
CA ARG A 237 18.23 6.82 37.69
C ARG A 237 18.26 8.30 37.32
N VAL A 238 17.58 8.68 36.24
CA VAL A 238 17.50 10.10 35.83
C VAL A 238 16.76 10.90 36.90
N LEU A 239 15.61 10.43 37.39
CA LEU A 239 14.87 11.13 38.43
C LEU A 239 15.70 11.30 39.72
N GLN A 240 16.43 10.26 40.13
CA GLN A 240 17.33 10.31 41.30
C GLN A 240 18.46 11.33 41.11
N ALA A 241 19.05 11.42 39.91
CA ALA A 241 20.07 12.41 39.60
C ALA A 241 19.55 13.87 39.68
N HIS A 242 18.23 14.05 39.57
CA HIS A 242 17.55 15.35 39.67
C HIS A 242 16.85 15.58 41.01
N GLY A 243 17.18 14.78 42.03
CA GLY A 243 16.76 15.01 43.41
C GLY A 243 15.58 14.16 43.88
N TYR A 244 15.13 13.16 43.11
CA TYR A 244 14.12 12.21 43.57
C TYR A 244 14.70 11.23 44.60
N VAL A 245 14.11 11.21 45.80
CA VAL A 245 14.46 10.31 46.92
C VAL A 245 13.25 9.47 47.37
N GLY A 246 12.20 9.41 46.54
CA GLY A 246 10.92 8.77 46.88
C GLY A 246 9.96 9.70 47.60
N ASP A 247 9.11 9.16 48.47
CA ASP A 247 8.00 9.87 49.14
C ASP A 247 8.44 11.07 49.98
N ALA A 248 9.70 11.07 50.43
CA ALA A 248 10.27 12.16 51.24
C ALA A 248 10.83 13.33 50.42
N THR A 249 10.63 13.35 49.09
CA THR A 249 11.22 14.37 48.22
C THR A 249 10.48 15.71 48.33
N ILE A 250 11.19 16.74 48.82
CA ILE A 250 10.62 18.10 49.01
C ILE A 250 11.30 19.12 48.07
N SER A 251 12.52 18.86 47.62
CA SER A 251 13.31 19.79 46.81
C SER A 251 12.78 19.94 45.39
N ALA A 252 12.93 21.15 44.82
CA ALA A 252 12.60 21.39 43.41
C ALA A 252 13.51 20.58 42.45
N PRO A 253 12.94 19.91 41.43
CA PRO A 253 13.75 19.28 40.40
C PRO A 253 14.54 20.33 39.61
N ARG A 254 15.70 19.96 39.08
CA ARG A 254 16.46 20.79 38.14
C ARG A 254 15.74 20.82 36.79
N THR A 255 14.75 21.70 36.67
CA THR A 255 13.69 21.62 35.66
C THR A 255 14.22 21.57 34.24
N ASP A 256 15.11 22.48 33.85
CA ASP A 256 15.63 22.54 32.48
C ASP A 256 16.46 21.30 32.11
N ALA A 257 17.29 20.83 33.05
CA ALA A 257 18.15 19.67 32.84
C ALA A 257 17.34 18.37 32.81
N LEU A 258 16.34 18.25 33.68
CA LEU A 258 15.45 17.09 33.74
C LEU A 258 14.53 17.02 32.51
N LEU A 259 13.96 18.15 32.07
CA LEU A 259 13.17 18.21 30.83
C LEU A 259 13.99 17.75 29.63
N LYS A 260 15.23 18.22 29.50
CA LYS A 260 16.13 17.80 28.41
C LYS A 260 16.38 16.30 28.44
N GLN A 261 16.73 15.73 29.60
CA GLN A 261 17.03 14.30 29.71
C GLN A 261 15.80 13.39 29.55
N LEU A 262 14.62 13.83 30.01
CA LEU A 262 13.37 13.10 29.78
C LEU A 262 12.96 13.13 28.31
N LYS A 263 13.21 14.26 27.62
CA LYS A 263 13.03 14.36 26.17
C LYS A 263 13.96 13.41 25.44
N ASP A 264 15.24 13.38 25.81
CA ASP A 264 16.25 12.49 25.22
C ASP A 264 15.89 11.00 25.42
N LEU A 265 15.40 10.62 26.61
CA LEU A 265 14.89 9.27 26.91
C LEU A 265 13.59 8.92 26.18
N GLY A 266 12.77 9.93 25.88
CA GLY A 266 11.51 9.76 25.14
C GLY A 266 11.69 9.73 23.63
N THR A 267 12.76 10.32 23.10
CA THR A 267 13.11 10.25 21.67
C THR A 267 13.74 8.91 21.33
N PRO A 268 13.32 8.25 20.24
CA PRO A 268 13.99 7.04 19.79
C PRO A 268 15.45 7.36 19.46
N ALA A 269 16.39 6.62 20.07
CA ALA A 269 17.72 6.52 19.51
C ALA A 269 17.58 6.05 18.05
N PRO A 270 18.36 6.57 17.09
CA PRO A 270 18.30 6.10 15.71
C PRO A 270 18.74 4.64 15.69
N THR A 271 17.75 3.73 15.72
CA THR A 271 17.97 2.30 15.57
C THR A 271 18.54 2.08 14.18
N ALA A 272 19.80 1.66 14.10
CA ALA A 272 20.39 1.25 12.84
C ALA A 272 19.62 0.03 12.33
N GLY A 273 18.77 0.24 11.31
CA GLY A 273 18.25 -0.85 10.46
C GLY A 273 16.78 -1.23 10.56
N SER A 274 15.87 -0.46 11.17
CA SER A 274 14.45 -0.83 11.21
C SER A 274 13.52 0.23 10.60
N ALA A 275 13.35 0.18 9.28
CA ALA A 275 12.42 1.01 8.49
C ALA A 275 10.93 0.69 8.72
N VAL A 276 10.57 -0.02 9.79
CA VAL A 276 9.21 -0.56 10.01
C VAL A 276 8.33 0.36 10.85
N GLU A 277 8.90 1.19 11.74
CA GLU A 277 8.10 2.13 12.56
C GLU A 277 7.67 3.40 11.81
N PHE A 278 8.20 3.64 10.61
CA PHE A 278 7.93 4.85 9.82
C PHE A 278 6.51 4.90 9.22
N PHE A 279 5.74 3.81 9.24
CA PHE A 279 4.40 3.75 8.65
C PHE A 279 3.25 3.96 9.65
N SER A 280 3.52 4.14 10.95
CA SER A 280 2.48 4.23 11.99
C SER A 280 2.27 5.64 12.54
N GLY A 281 1.84 6.58 11.68
CA GLY A 281 0.83 7.58 12.05
C GLY A 281 1.10 8.67 13.11
N GLN A 282 2.34 9.00 13.52
CA GLN A 282 2.57 10.13 14.44
C GLN A 282 2.88 11.44 13.72
N ARG A 283 1.97 12.42 13.85
CA ARG A 283 2.17 13.83 13.45
C ARG A 283 3.29 14.44 14.28
N ILE A 284 4.47 14.58 13.69
CA ILE A 284 5.58 15.34 14.26
C ILE A 284 5.34 16.82 13.94
N THR A 285 5.24 17.66 14.97
CA THR A 285 5.34 19.12 14.84
C THR A 285 6.83 19.49 14.80
N PRO A 286 7.36 20.06 13.71
CA PRO A 286 8.76 20.40 13.63
C PRO A 286 8.99 21.75 14.30
N THR A 287 9.94 21.82 15.24
CA THR A 287 10.58 23.10 15.60
C THR A 287 12.09 22.99 15.38
N ALA A 288 12.52 23.83 14.45
CA ALA A 288 13.85 24.20 13.97
C ALA A 288 15.08 23.77 14.78
N ALA A 289 16.03 23.10 14.12
CA ALA A 289 17.24 23.76 13.60
C ALA A 289 18.20 22.72 12.97
N GLY A 290 18.54 22.90 11.69
CA GLY A 290 19.83 22.45 11.13
C GLY A 290 19.87 21.17 10.29
N LEU A 291 18.83 20.34 10.28
CA LEU A 291 18.65 19.30 9.26
C LEU A 291 17.61 19.84 8.27
N GLY A 292 17.93 19.80 6.97
CA GLY A 292 17.06 20.29 5.90
C GLY A 292 15.62 19.91 6.18
N ASP A 293 14.75 20.93 6.15
CA ASP A 293 13.36 20.87 6.58
C ASP A 293 12.70 19.56 6.11
N ILE A 294 12.50 18.59 7.01
CA ILE A 294 11.81 17.33 6.68
C ILE A 294 10.38 17.63 6.21
N SER A 295 9.85 18.82 6.53
CA SER A 295 8.62 19.39 5.99
C SER A 295 8.65 19.62 4.47
N SER A 296 9.82 19.61 3.83
CA SER A 296 9.93 19.70 2.36
C SER A 296 9.51 18.41 1.67
N TRP A 297 9.43 17.29 2.39
CA TRP A 297 8.99 16.02 1.83
C TRP A 297 7.47 15.95 1.97
N HIS A 298 6.78 16.39 0.91
CA HIS A 298 5.34 16.23 0.87
C HIS A 298 5.01 14.73 0.78
N SER A 299 4.36 14.21 1.83
CA SER A 299 3.88 12.83 1.89
C SER A 299 2.63 12.61 1.04
N LYS A 300 2.30 13.57 0.18
CA LYS A 300 1.10 13.54 -0.64
C LYS A 300 1.38 13.86 -2.09
N LEU A 301 0.57 13.30 -2.98
CA LEU A 301 0.52 13.75 -4.36
C LEU A 301 0.17 15.24 -4.40
N PRO A 302 0.65 16.00 -5.41
CA PRO A 302 0.33 17.42 -5.56
C PRO A 302 -1.18 17.65 -5.49
N SER A 303 -1.63 18.75 -4.90
CA SER A 303 -3.07 19.04 -4.73
C SER A 303 -3.84 19.19 -6.05
N ASP A 304 -3.13 19.40 -7.15
CA ASP A 304 -3.68 19.45 -8.52
C ASP A 304 -3.71 18.06 -9.20
N HIS A 305 -3.28 17.01 -8.50
CA HIS A 305 -3.33 15.65 -9.01
C HIS A 305 -4.77 15.13 -8.99
N GLN A 306 -5.27 14.73 -10.16
CA GLN A 306 -6.57 14.10 -10.28
C GLN A 306 -6.45 12.62 -9.92
N TYR A 307 -7.17 12.19 -8.88
CA TYR A 307 -7.23 10.77 -8.52
C TYR A 307 -8.05 10.01 -9.56
N ALA A 308 -7.51 8.88 -10.03
CA ALA A 308 -8.15 7.96 -10.96
C ALA A 308 -8.24 6.54 -10.41
N GLY A 309 -7.70 6.29 -9.21
CA GLY A 309 -7.67 4.99 -8.55
C GLY A 309 -9.05 4.35 -8.42
N PRO A 310 -10.09 5.06 -7.92
CA PRO A 310 -11.44 4.52 -7.84
C PRO A 310 -11.98 4.05 -9.20
N GLU A 311 -11.79 4.82 -10.27
CA GLU A 311 -12.25 4.50 -11.62
C GLU A 311 -11.47 3.34 -12.23
N ILE A 312 -10.14 3.31 -12.05
CA ILE A 312 -9.29 2.20 -12.50
C ILE A 312 -9.73 0.90 -11.82
N TYR A 313 -9.90 0.93 -10.50
CA TYR A 313 -10.33 -0.24 -9.73
C TYR A 313 -11.72 -0.73 -10.16
N ARG A 314 -12.69 0.18 -10.32
CA ARG A 314 -14.01 -0.17 -10.86
C ARG A 314 -13.93 -0.79 -12.26
N SER A 315 -13.09 -0.24 -13.14
CA SER A 315 -12.89 -0.80 -14.48
C SER A 315 -12.28 -2.21 -14.44
N VAL A 316 -11.39 -2.47 -13.48
CA VAL A 316 -10.82 -3.80 -13.25
C VAL A 316 -11.90 -4.77 -12.79
N LEU A 317 -12.72 -4.42 -11.80
CA LEU A 317 -13.82 -5.26 -11.35
C LEU A 317 -14.86 -5.51 -12.46
N ALA A 318 -15.14 -4.51 -13.29
CA ALA A 318 -16.01 -4.65 -14.45
C ALA A 318 -15.50 -5.65 -15.49
N SER A 319 -14.21 -6.01 -15.47
CA SER A 319 -13.65 -7.09 -16.30
C SER A 319 -13.93 -8.49 -15.75
N GLY A 320 -14.70 -8.61 -14.65
CA GLY A 320 -15.10 -9.89 -14.05
C GLY A 320 -14.06 -10.52 -13.12
N VAL A 321 -13.00 -9.78 -12.75
CA VAL A 321 -12.02 -10.26 -11.77
C VAL A 321 -12.44 -9.97 -10.33
N ARG A 322 -11.95 -10.78 -9.39
CA ARG A 322 -12.30 -10.67 -7.96
C ARG A 322 -11.36 -9.75 -7.18
N CYS A 323 -10.10 -9.65 -7.59
CA CYS A 323 -9.07 -8.86 -6.93
C CYS A 323 -7.99 -8.41 -7.93
N MET A 324 -7.11 -7.49 -7.52
CA MET A 324 -6.07 -6.96 -8.39
C MET A 324 -5.05 -8.01 -8.78
N ARG A 325 -4.73 -8.96 -7.88
CA ARG A 325 -3.81 -10.07 -8.19
C ARG A 325 -4.35 -10.97 -9.30
N ASP A 326 -5.64 -11.28 -9.27
CA ASP A 326 -6.29 -12.08 -10.33
C ASP A 326 -6.22 -11.34 -11.67
N TYR A 327 -6.43 -10.03 -11.67
CA TYR A 327 -6.29 -9.20 -12.87
C TYR A 327 -4.87 -9.25 -13.44
N VAL A 328 -3.83 -9.03 -12.63
CA VAL A 328 -2.43 -9.12 -13.09
C VAL A 328 -2.11 -10.51 -13.66
N ASN A 329 -2.60 -11.57 -13.01
CA ASN A 329 -2.40 -12.94 -13.46
C ASN A 329 -2.92 -13.22 -14.88
N GLN A 330 -3.93 -12.50 -15.36
CA GLN A 330 -4.46 -12.68 -16.72
C GLN A 330 -3.46 -12.25 -17.81
N PHE A 331 -2.54 -11.33 -17.50
CA PHE A 331 -1.59 -10.79 -18.48
C PHE A 331 -0.27 -11.56 -18.56
N PHE A 332 -0.04 -12.52 -17.66
CA PHE A 332 1.20 -13.28 -17.57
C PHE A 332 0.92 -14.79 -17.57
N PRO A 333 1.35 -15.52 -18.61
CA PRO A 333 1.34 -16.99 -18.62
C PRO A 333 2.11 -17.54 -17.42
N ILE A 334 1.69 -18.69 -16.90
CA ILE A 334 2.26 -19.31 -15.68
C ILE A 334 3.79 -19.43 -15.79
N ASP A 335 4.29 -19.88 -16.94
CA ASP A 335 5.72 -20.10 -17.18
C ASP A 335 6.54 -18.79 -17.18
N ALA A 336 5.93 -17.67 -17.57
CA ALA A 336 6.59 -16.37 -17.65
C ALA A 336 6.68 -15.65 -16.30
N ARG A 337 5.93 -16.10 -15.28
CA ARG A 337 5.84 -15.43 -13.98
C ARG A 337 7.12 -15.54 -13.16
N ALA A 338 7.82 -16.67 -13.22
CA ALA A 338 9.01 -16.92 -12.42
C ALA A 338 10.21 -16.05 -12.79
N HIS A 339 10.29 -15.60 -14.04
CA HIS A 339 11.46 -14.90 -14.59
C HIS A 339 11.19 -13.43 -14.96
N SER A 340 9.94 -12.98 -14.85
CA SER A 340 9.56 -11.62 -15.20
C SER A 340 9.65 -10.69 -13.99
N ASN A 341 10.66 -9.83 -13.97
CA ASN A 341 10.76 -8.74 -13.00
C ASN A 341 9.54 -7.81 -13.06
N GLU A 342 8.95 -7.65 -14.24
CA GLU A 342 7.73 -6.85 -14.43
C GLU A 342 6.51 -7.51 -13.79
N TYR A 343 6.40 -8.85 -13.86
CA TYR A 343 5.36 -9.57 -13.12
C TYR A 343 5.54 -9.39 -11.61
N LEU A 344 6.76 -9.55 -11.08
CA LEU A 344 7.04 -9.39 -9.66
C LEU A 344 6.68 -7.99 -9.15
N ASP A 345 7.04 -6.93 -9.90
CA ASP A 345 6.68 -5.54 -9.59
C ASP A 345 5.15 -5.37 -9.52
N LEU A 346 4.44 -5.73 -10.59
CA LEU A 346 2.99 -5.55 -10.69
C LEU A 346 2.22 -6.41 -9.70
N PHE A 347 2.67 -7.65 -9.44
CA PHE A 347 2.03 -8.54 -8.48
C PHE A 347 2.22 -8.04 -7.04
N THR A 348 3.38 -7.45 -6.72
CA THR A 348 3.63 -6.83 -5.41
C THR A 348 2.73 -5.62 -5.18
N GLN A 349 2.57 -4.77 -6.20
CA GLN A 349 1.66 -3.63 -6.17
C GLN A 349 0.20 -4.08 -6.02
N ALA A 350 -0.24 -5.07 -6.81
CA ALA A 350 -1.56 -5.65 -6.70
C ALA A 350 -1.84 -6.24 -5.31
N SER A 351 -0.85 -6.93 -4.72
CA SER A 351 -0.94 -7.46 -3.35
C SER A 351 -1.10 -6.34 -2.32
N THR A 352 -0.37 -5.24 -2.48
CA THR A 352 -0.46 -4.07 -1.60
C THR A 352 -1.85 -3.46 -1.65
N ILE A 353 -2.43 -3.35 -2.85
CA ILE A 353 -3.81 -2.88 -3.03
C ILE A 353 -4.80 -3.83 -2.34
N ASP A 354 -4.72 -5.13 -2.64
CA ASP A 354 -5.63 -6.13 -2.07
C ASP A 354 -5.57 -6.13 -0.53
N PHE A 355 -4.39 -6.03 0.08
CA PHE A 355 -4.25 -5.97 1.55
C PHE A 355 -4.76 -4.67 2.17
N ALA A 356 -4.66 -3.55 1.46
CA ALA A 356 -5.23 -2.29 1.93
C ALA A 356 -6.76 -2.34 1.88
N LEU A 357 -7.32 -2.82 0.77
CA LEU A 357 -8.77 -2.89 0.56
C LEU A 357 -9.46 -3.97 1.39
N ALA A 358 -8.76 -5.06 1.75
CA ALA A 358 -9.29 -6.10 2.63
C ALA A 358 -9.62 -5.60 4.05
N LYS A 359 -9.17 -4.40 4.43
CA LYS A 359 -9.49 -3.78 5.72
C LYS A 359 -10.80 -3.01 5.71
N ALA A 360 -11.28 -2.61 4.53
CA ALA A 360 -12.52 -1.87 4.39
C ALA A 360 -13.72 -2.80 4.56
N ALA A 361 -14.72 -2.36 5.31
CA ALA A 361 -15.93 -3.12 5.62
C ALA A 361 -17.03 -2.96 4.54
N SER A 362 -16.94 -1.92 3.70
CA SER A 362 -17.93 -1.60 2.68
C SER A 362 -17.31 -1.11 1.37
N ASP A 363 -18.08 -1.18 0.29
CA ASP A 363 -17.67 -0.67 -1.03
C ASP A 363 -17.42 0.85 -1.01
N ASP A 364 -18.18 1.60 -0.20
CA ASP A 364 -17.98 3.05 -0.04
C ASP A 364 -16.65 3.35 0.65
N GLU A 365 -16.29 2.59 1.68
CA GLU A 365 -15.00 2.71 2.38
C GLU A 365 -13.83 2.32 1.47
N ILE A 366 -14.01 1.34 0.57
CA ILE A 366 -13.03 1.00 -0.47
C ILE A 366 -12.78 2.22 -1.37
N LEU A 367 -13.84 2.85 -1.87
CA LEU A 367 -13.73 3.99 -2.77
C LEU A 367 -13.14 5.23 -2.09
N GLU A 368 -13.50 5.46 -0.83
CA GLU A 368 -12.89 6.52 0.00
C GLU A 368 -11.40 6.27 0.22
N THR A 369 -11.03 5.03 0.55
CA THR A 369 -9.62 4.62 0.73
C THR A 369 -8.83 4.83 -0.56
N LEU A 370 -9.40 4.45 -1.71
CA LEU A 370 -8.78 4.65 -3.02
C LEU A 370 -8.66 6.13 -3.40
N GLY A 371 -9.63 6.97 -3.04
CA GLY A 371 -9.64 8.40 -3.33
C GLY A 371 -8.74 9.24 -2.41
N THR A 372 -8.22 8.67 -1.32
CA THR A 372 -7.42 9.40 -0.32
C THR A 372 -6.00 8.86 -0.14
N ASN A 373 -5.72 7.63 -0.59
CA ASN A 373 -4.44 6.97 -0.39
C ASN A 373 -3.56 7.02 -1.66
N ASP A 374 -2.56 7.91 -1.62
CA ASP A 374 -1.62 8.13 -2.72
C ASP A 374 -0.81 6.91 -3.12
N GLN A 375 -0.52 6.01 -2.18
CA GLN A 375 0.23 4.80 -2.48
C GLN A 375 -0.59 3.83 -3.34
N LEU A 376 -1.91 3.78 -3.10
CA LEU A 376 -2.83 2.98 -3.90
C LEU A 376 -3.03 3.61 -5.28
N GLU A 377 -3.13 4.94 -5.35
CA GLU A 377 -3.19 5.69 -6.60
C GLU A 377 -1.99 5.40 -7.51
N ILE A 378 -0.76 5.49 -6.96
CA ILE A 378 0.48 5.20 -7.68
C ILE A 378 0.49 3.76 -8.20
N SER A 379 0.11 2.79 -7.34
CA SER A 379 0.10 1.37 -7.68
C SER A 379 -0.94 1.05 -8.77
N LEU A 380 -2.15 1.60 -8.66
CA LEU A 380 -3.22 1.40 -9.65
C LEU A 380 -2.87 1.99 -11.01
N ARG A 381 -2.34 3.23 -11.03
CA ARG A 381 -1.87 3.86 -12.27
C ARG A 381 -0.71 3.11 -12.91
N ARG A 382 0.19 2.54 -12.11
CA ARG A 382 1.31 1.72 -12.63
C ARG A 382 0.82 0.44 -13.30
N ILE A 383 -0.15 -0.27 -12.71
CA ILE A 383 -0.80 -1.43 -13.35
C ILE A 383 -1.55 -1.00 -14.62
N ALA A 384 -2.33 0.07 -14.57
CA ALA A 384 -3.07 0.59 -15.72
C ALA A 384 -2.15 1.01 -16.88
N ALA A 385 -1.02 1.68 -16.58
CA ALA A 385 -0.01 2.06 -17.56
C ALA A 385 0.59 0.84 -18.27
N TYR A 386 0.91 -0.23 -17.51
CA TYR A 386 1.39 -1.48 -18.10
C TYR A 386 0.37 -2.10 -19.06
N VAL A 387 -0.90 -2.23 -18.63
CA VAL A 387 -1.96 -2.80 -19.46
C VAL A 387 -2.18 -1.97 -20.73
N HIS A 388 -2.17 -0.64 -20.61
CA HIS A 388 -2.27 0.26 -21.75
C HIS A 388 -1.13 0.05 -22.75
N LYS A 389 0.12 0.05 -22.28
CA LYS A 389 1.30 -0.19 -23.10
C LYS A 389 1.23 -1.55 -23.79
N LYS A 390 0.85 -2.60 -23.06
CA LYS A 390 0.76 -3.96 -23.61
C LYS A 390 -0.31 -4.10 -24.69
N ARG A 391 -1.44 -3.40 -24.54
CA ARG A 391 -2.55 -3.43 -25.50
C ARG A 391 -2.29 -2.59 -26.75
N THR A 392 -1.65 -1.43 -26.61
CA THR A 392 -1.54 -0.43 -27.68
C THR A 392 -0.15 -0.35 -28.31
N GLY A 393 0.89 -0.77 -27.59
CA GLY A 393 2.28 -0.49 -27.94
C GLY A 393 2.72 0.95 -27.66
N ASP A 394 1.82 1.84 -27.22
CA ASP A 394 2.12 3.26 -26.98
C ASP A 394 2.75 3.47 -25.60
N ALA A 395 4.08 3.58 -25.60
CA ALA A 395 4.86 3.81 -24.38
C ALA A 395 4.68 5.24 -23.84
N ASP A 396 4.47 6.22 -24.70
CA ASP A 396 4.35 7.63 -24.30
C ASP A 396 3.01 7.87 -23.60
N ALA A 397 1.92 7.32 -24.15
CA ALA A 397 0.61 7.34 -23.50
C ALA A 397 0.65 6.59 -22.15
N ALA A 398 1.32 5.44 -22.07
CA ALA A 398 1.49 4.71 -20.82
C ALA A 398 2.25 5.53 -19.76
N MET A 399 3.30 6.27 -20.14
CA MET A 399 4.02 7.16 -19.24
C MET A 399 3.14 8.31 -18.71
N ARG A 400 2.18 8.78 -19.52
CA ARG A 400 1.19 9.80 -19.09
C ARG A 400 0.14 9.27 -18.12
N ILE A 401 -0.06 7.96 -18.02
CA ILE A 401 -0.97 7.34 -17.05
C ILE A 401 -0.35 7.33 -15.64
N LEU A 402 0.97 7.24 -15.53
CA LEU A 402 1.68 7.17 -14.23
C LEU A 402 1.37 8.37 -13.33
N ALA A 403 1.22 8.09 -12.03
CA ALA A 403 0.97 9.13 -11.02
C ALA A 403 2.17 10.07 -10.85
N VAL A 404 3.37 9.48 -10.83
CA VAL A 404 4.64 10.16 -10.65
C VAL A 404 5.53 9.82 -11.82
N GLN A 405 6.05 10.85 -12.50
CA GLN A 405 7.01 10.67 -13.58
C GLN A 405 8.43 10.78 -13.03
N PRO A 406 9.33 9.84 -13.36
CA PRO A 406 10.71 9.93 -12.91
C PRO A 406 11.39 11.14 -13.55
N PRO A 407 12.31 11.81 -12.83
CA PRO A 407 13.08 12.91 -13.40
C PRO A 407 13.86 12.43 -14.63
N GLY A 408 13.86 13.23 -15.69
CA GLY A 408 14.49 12.86 -16.97
C GLY A 408 13.57 12.12 -17.96
N SER A 409 12.31 11.86 -17.60
CA SER A 409 11.31 11.28 -18.54
C SER A 409 10.77 12.27 -19.59
N GLY A 410 11.40 13.43 -19.74
CA GLY A 410 10.96 14.48 -20.66
C GLY A 410 9.71 15.21 -20.21
N THR A 411 9.28 15.05 -18.96
CA THR A 411 8.22 15.87 -18.37
C THR A 411 8.71 17.30 -18.22
N ASP A 412 7.94 18.25 -18.75
CA ASP A 412 8.20 19.66 -18.53
C ASP A 412 8.15 19.98 -17.03
N ILE A 413 9.15 20.73 -16.56
CA ILE A 413 9.19 21.27 -15.19
C ILE A 413 8.14 22.40 -15.02
N ALA A 414 7.71 23.00 -16.13
CA ALA A 414 6.69 24.04 -16.14
C ALA A 414 5.31 23.46 -15.75
N PRO A 415 4.48 24.24 -15.03
CA PRO A 415 3.15 23.80 -14.65
C PRO A 415 2.28 23.51 -15.89
N HIS A 416 1.36 22.54 -15.76
CA HIS A 416 0.59 22.02 -16.90
C HIS A 416 -0.17 23.10 -17.67
N TRP A 417 -0.76 24.08 -16.97
CA TRP A 417 -1.46 25.19 -17.61
C TRP A 417 -0.54 26.00 -18.54
N LEU A 418 0.70 26.27 -18.12
CA LEU A 418 1.66 27.04 -18.90
C LEU A 418 2.12 26.27 -20.14
N VAL A 419 2.37 24.97 -19.98
CA VAL A 419 2.75 24.08 -21.10
C VAL A 419 1.62 23.98 -22.11
N THR A 420 0.37 23.87 -21.65
CA THR A 420 -0.81 23.80 -22.50
C THR A 420 -1.05 25.11 -23.24
N GLU A 421 -0.93 26.27 -22.58
CA GLU A 421 -1.04 27.58 -23.21
C GLU A 421 0.05 27.82 -24.26
N ALA A 422 1.31 27.51 -23.94
CA ALA A 422 2.43 27.62 -24.88
C ALA A 422 2.24 26.70 -26.10
N SER A 423 1.77 25.47 -25.87
CA SER A 423 1.46 24.51 -26.93
C SER A 423 0.30 24.99 -27.82
N ALA A 424 -0.78 25.50 -27.23
CA ALA A 424 -1.91 26.06 -27.95
C ALA A 424 -1.51 27.26 -28.81
N TYR A 425 -0.71 28.18 -28.26
CA TYR A 425 -0.17 29.32 -28.99
C TYR A 425 0.72 28.87 -30.15
N SER A 426 1.64 27.93 -29.91
CA SER A 426 2.53 27.36 -30.93
C SER A 426 1.74 26.71 -32.08
N GLN A 427 0.72 25.90 -31.76
CA GLN A 427 -0.16 25.30 -32.76
C GLN A 427 -0.96 26.35 -33.54
N ALA A 428 -1.47 27.39 -32.87
CA ALA A 428 -2.21 28.48 -33.51
C ALA A 428 -1.32 29.27 -34.48
N GLU A 429 -0.10 29.61 -34.07
CA GLU A 429 0.89 30.29 -34.91
C GLU A 429 1.36 29.40 -36.07
N TYR A 430 1.57 28.10 -35.84
CA TYR A 430 1.84 27.16 -36.93
C TYR A 430 0.71 27.14 -37.96
N LYS A 431 -0.55 26.98 -37.51
CA LYS A 431 -1.73 27.02 -38.39
C LYS A 431 -1.88 28.37 -39.11
N ARG A 432 -1.47 29.49 -38.49
CA ARG A 432 -1.47 30.83 -39.10
C ARG A 432 -0.39 30.93 -40.19
N ARG A 433 0.82 30.45 -39.92
CA ARG A 433 1.93 30.39 -40.90
C ARG A 433 1.60 29.49 -42.07
N GLU A 434 1.01 28.32 -41.84
CA GLU A 434 0.59 27.41 -42.91
C GLU A 434 -0.51 28.03 -43.79
N ARG A 435 -1.49 28.73 -43.20
CA ARG A 435 -2.48 29.51 -43.97
C ARG A 435 -1.84 30.65 -44.76
N ALA A 436 -0.88 31.38 -44.19
CA ALA A 436 -0.16 32.44 -44.89
C ALA A 436 0.71 31.90 -46.04
N ARG A 437 1.33 30.72 -45.85
CA ARG A 437 2.06 30.00 -46.90
C ARG A 437 1.15 29.54 -48.03
N ALA A 438 -0.02 28.98 -47.70
CA ALA A 438 -1.02 28.57 -48.68
C ALA A 438 -1.56 29.79 -49.49
N GLN A 439 -1.79 30.92 -48.82
CA GLN A 439 -2.23 32.16 -49.48
C GLN A 439 -1.16 32.79 -50.39
N LYS A 440 0.13 32.56 -50.12
CA LYS A 440 1.20 33.01 -51.03
C LYS A 440 1.20 32.30 -52.38
N GLY A 441 0.47 31.19 -52.51
CA GLY A 441 0.27 30.44 -53.75
C GLY A 441 1.58 29.89 -54.37
N PRO A 442 1.51 28.83 -55.18
CA PRO A 442 2.68 28.35 -55.93
C PRO A 442 3.17 29.34 -57.02
N GLY A 443 2.50 30.48 -57.20
CA GLY A 443 2.77 31.47 -58.24
C GLY A 443 3.64 32.66 -57.85
N ALA A 444 3.94 32.88 -56.55
CA ALA A 444 4.73 34.05 -56.11
C ALA A 444 6.26 33.84 -56.18
N LYS A 445 6.76 33.11 -57.20
CA LYS A 445 8.11 33.32 -57.73
C LYS A 445 8.05 34.49 -58.72
N GLY A 446 7.73 35.66 -58.20
CA GLY A 446 7.82 36.91 -58.93
C GLY A 446 9.30 37.24 -59.15
N ALA A 447 9.73 37.02 -60.38
CA ALA A 447 10.82 37.66 -61.09
C ALA A 447 11.45 38.86 -60.36
N ASP A 448 12.58 38.63 -59.68
CA ASP A 448 13.55 39.70 -59.50
C ASP A 448 14.55 39.61 -60.66
N LYS A 449 14.38 40.53 -61.61
CA LYS A 449 15.27 40.76 -62.75
C LYS A 449 16.59 41.35 -62.24
N GLY A 450 17.46 40.49 -61.73
CA GLY A 450 18.89 40.78 -61.58
C GLY A 450 19.62 40.41 -62.87
N ALA A 451 19.80 41.37 -63.77
CA ALA A 451 20.58 41.21 -64.99
C ALA A 451 22.07 40.94 -64.68
N GLY A 452 22.43 39.66 -64.55
CA GLY A 452 23.80 39.18 -64.39
C GLY A 452 24.23 38.32 -65.58
N LYS A 453 24.81 38.95 -66.58
CA LYS A 453 25.38 38.35 -67.79
C LYS A 453 26.59 37.46 -67.41
N GLY A 454 26.37 36.15 -67.21
CA GLY A 454 27.40 35.16 -66.96
C GLY A 454 27.28 33.96 -67.91
N LYS A 455 28.15 33.93 -68.91
CA LYS A 455 28.18 33.00 -70.04
C LYS A 455 29.13 31.84 -69.72
N GLY A 456 28.67 30.59 -69.79
CA GLY A 456 29.50 29.36 -69.70
C GLY A 456 28.59 28.15 -69.46
N ARG A 457 28.10 27.41 -70.46
CA ARG A 457 28.72 26.64 -71.56
C ARG A 457 29.41 25.35 -71.07
N GLY A 458 28.74 24.22 -71.31
CA GLY A 458 29.27 22.84 -71.29
C GLY A 458 28.81 22.03 -70.07
N GLY A 459 28.26 20.82 -70.17
CA GLY A 459 27.92 19.91 -71.26
C GLY A 459 27.03 18.83 -70.65
N ALA A 460 25.90 18.49 -71.26
CA ALA A 460 25.73 17.23 -71.99
C ALA A 460 26.34 15.99 -71.30
N LYS A 461 25.50 15.13 -70.71
CA LYS A 461 25.31 13.76 -71.20
C LYS A 461 24.13 13.06 -70.54
N SER A 462 23.15 12.81 -71.39
CA SER A 462 22.15 11.75 -71.33
C SER A 462 22.75 10.36 -71.13
N HIS A 463 22.10 9.51 -70.34
CA HIS A 463 21.93 8.10 -70.70
C HIS A 463 20.55 7.57 -70.25
N PRO A 464 19.93 6.66 -71.02
CA PRO A 464 18.52 6.32 -70.92
C PRO A 464 18.23 5.06 -70.10
N LYS A 465 17.06 5.11 -69.45
CA LYS A 465 16.04 4.07 -69.21
C LYS A 465 16.31 2.69 -69.85
N ALA A 466 16.59 1.69 -69.02
CA ALA A 466 16.43 0.27 -69.36
C ALA A 466 15.14 -0.27 -68.71
N LYS A 467 14.26 -0.79 -69.57
CA LYS A 467 13.11 -1.65 -69.23
C LYS A 467 13.61 -3.09 -69.14
N ALA A 468 13.22 -3.83 -68.12
CA ALA A 468 13.17 -5.29 -68.03
C ALA A 468 12.42 -5.61 -66.73
N ASP A 469 11.61 -6.63 -66.58
CA ASP A 469 10.85 -7.44 -67.51
C ASP A 469 9.71 -8.02 -66.67
N LYS A 470 8.53 -8.16 -67.27
CA LYS A 470 7.31 -8.64 -66.64
C LYS A 470 7.21 -10.14 -66.87
N VAL A 471 7.36 -10.96 -65.82
CA VAL A 471 7.03 -12.41 -65.87
C VAL A 471 5.78 -12.64 -65.02
N PRO A 472 4.71 -13.27 -65.56
CA PRO A 472 3.55 -13.68 -64.80
C PRO A 472 3.81 -15.04 -64.14
N HIS A 473 3.51 -15.17 -62.84
CA HIS A 473 3.40 -16.48 -62.18
C HIS A 473 1.92 -16.82 -62.00
N VAL A 474 1.54 -17.98 -62.52
CA VAL A 474 0.23 -18.62 -62.44
C VAL A 474 0.16 -19.44 -61.15
N PRO A 475 -0.97 -19.45 -60.43
CA PRO A 475 -1.14 -20.25 -59.22
C PRO A 475 -1.32 -21.74 -59.53
N GLY A 476 -0.73 -22.58 -58.68
CA GLY A 476 -1.07 -24.00 -58.51
C GLY A 476 -1.53 -24.22 -57.08
#